data_AF-G3HPU5-F1
#
_entry.id   AF-G3HPU5-F1
#
_cell.length_a   1.000
_cell.length_b   1.000
_cell.length_c   1.000
_cell.angle_alpha   90.00
_cell.angle_beta   90.00
_cell.angle_gamma   90.00
#
_symmetry.space_group_name_H-M   'P 1'
#
loop_
_entity.id
_entity.type
_entity.pdbx_description
1 polymer ?
#
loop_
_entity_poly.entity_id
_entity_poly.type
_entity_poly.pdbx_seq_one_letter_code
_entity_poly.pdbx_strand_id
1 'polypeptide(L)'
;MDFARSTDDRGEPVTHYLVKWCSLPYEDSTWELRQDIDQAKIEEFEKLMSREPETERVERPPADDWKKSESSREYRNNNKLREYQLEGVNWLLFNWYNMRNCILADEMGLGKTIQSITFLYEIYLKGIHGPFLVIAPLSTIPNWEREFRS
;
A
#
# COMPACT_ATOMS: atom_id res chain seq x y z
N MET A 1 -9.75 -8.05 8.51
CA MET A 1 -10.93 -8.93 8.42
C MET A 1 -10.52 -10.21 9.11
N ASP A 2 -11.31 -10.66 10.08
CA ASP A 2 -11.18 -11.98 10.70
C ASP A 2 -12.23 -12.91 10.08
N PHE A 3 -12.07 -14.22 10.18
CA PHE A 3 -13.13 -15.16 9.80
C PHE A 3 -13.51 -16.06 10.97
N ALA A 4 -14.79 -16.41 11.03
CA ALA A 4 -15.36 -17.28 12.04
C ALA A 4 -16.19 -18.38 11.36
N ARG A 5 -16.15 -19.59 11.92
CA ARG A 5 -16.96 -20.72 11.47
C ARG A 5 -18.08 -20.97 12.48
N SER A 6 -19.30 -21.11 12.02
CA SER A 6 -20.48 -21.45 12.83
C SER A 6 -21.35 -22.46 12.07
N THR A 7 -22.45 -22.90 12.69
CA THR A 7 -23.47 -23.75 12.05
C THR A 7 -24.76 -22.96 11.86
N ASP A 8 -25.45 -23.15 10.73
CA ASP A 8 -26.77 -22.55 10.50
C ASP A 8 -27.89 -23.32 11.23
N ASP A 9 -29.13 -22.85 11.08
CA ASP A 9 -30.32 -23.48 11.69
C ASP A 9 -30.61 -24.90 11.17
N ARG A 10 -29.95 -25.32 10.08
CA ARG A 10 -30.03 -26.66 9.49
C ARG A 10 -28.87 -27.56 9.91
N GLY A 11 -27.91 -27.04 10.69
CA GLY A 11 -26.72 -27.75 11.14
C GLY A 11 -25.58 -27.75 10.12
N GLU A 12 -25.69 -27.00 9.03
CA GLU A 12 -24.65 -26.92 8.00
C GLU A 12 -23.56 -25.90 8.40
N PRO A 13 -22.28 -26.19 8.13
CA PRO A 13 -21.20 -25.27 8.47
C PRO A 13 -21.21 -24.04 7.56
N VAL A 14 -21.20 -22.85 8.17
CA VAL A 14 -21.14 -21.56 7.49
C VAL A 14 -19.91 -20.77 7.94
N THR A 15 -19.36 -19.95 7.03
CA THR A 15 -18.21 -19.08 7.31
C THR A 15 -18.64 -17.62 7.23
N HIS A 16 -18.32 -16.87 8.28
CA HIS A 16 -18.51 -15.43 8.37
C HIS A 16 -17.16 -14.72 8.24
N TYR A 17 -17.15 -13.54 7.64
CA TYR A 17 -16.00 -12.66 7.56
C TYR A 17 -16.34 -11.33 8.22
N LEU A 18 -15.43 -10.77 9.02
CA LEU A 18 -15.55 -9.44 9.59
C LEU A 18 -15.20 -8.39 8.53
N VAL A 19 -16.19 -7.70 8.00
CA VAL A 19 -16.07 -6.76 6.88
C VAL A 19 -15.85 -5.34 7.40
N LYS A 20 -14.74 -4.71 6.99
CA LYS A 20 -14.54 -3.26 7.10
C LYS A 20 -15.24 -2.58 5.92
N TRP A 21 -16.25 -1.77 6.21
CA TRP A 21 -16.99 -1.03 5.18
C TRP A 21 -16.24 0.21 4.70
N CYS A 22 -16.39 0.56 3.42
CA CYS A 22 -15.83 1.80 2.89
C CYS A 22 -16.50 3.00 3.55
N SER A 23 -15.71 4.02 3.89
CA SER A 23 -16.18 5.26 4.51
C SER A 23 -16.78 5.13 5.92
N LEU A 24 -16.73 3.95 6.54
CA LEU A 24 -17.09 3.75 7.95
C LEU A 24 -15.83 3.49 8.80
N PRO A 25 -15.84 3.90 10.07
CA PRO A 25 -14.78 3.60 11.01
C PRO A 25 -14.71 2.09 11.29
N TYR A 26 -13.59 1.64 11.85
CA TYR A 26 -13.36 0.21 12.13
C TYR A 26 -14.37 -0.38 13.12
N GLU A 27 -14.87 0.43 14.05
CA GLU A 27 -15.88 0.04 15.04
C GLU A 27 -17.23 -0.35 14.42
N ASP A 28 -17.52 0.11 13.21
CA ASP A 28 -18.74 -0.22 12.45
C ASP A 28 -18.55 -1.45 11.54
N SER A 29 -17.50 -2.25 11.75
CA SER A 29 -17.30 -3.50 10.99
C SER A 29 -18.33 -4.55 11.41
N THR A 30 -18.91 -5.27 10.45
CA THR A 30 -19.95 -6.28 10.71
C THR A 30 -19.50 -7.67 10.24
N TRP A 31 -20.08 -8.72 10.83
CA TRP A 31 -19.86 -10.10 10.40
C TRP A 31 -20.84 -10.45 9.29
N GLU A 32 -20.32 -10.71 8.09
CA GLU A 32 -21.11 -11.04 6.91
C GLU A 32 -20.86 -12.48 6.47
N LEU A 33 -21.90 -13.15 5.95
CA LEU A 33 -21.76 -14.48 5.39
C LEU A 33 -20.93 -14.44 4.11
N ARG A 34 -20.17 -15.52 3.84
CA ARG A 34 -19.37 -15.64 2.61
C ARG A 34 -20.16 -15.31 1.33
N GLN A 35 -21.43 -15.72 1.27
CA GLN A 35 -22.29 -15.53 0.10
C GLN A 35 -22.69 -14.06 -0.15
N ASP A 36 -22.63 -13.21 0.89
CA ASP A 36 -23.03 -11.81 0.82
C ASP A 36 -21.84 -10.88 0.53
N ILE A 37 -20.65 -11.46 0.33
CA ILE A 37 -19.41 -10.75 0.07
C ILE A 37 -18.94 -11.08 -1.35
N ASP A 38 -18.43 -10.06 -2.05
CA ASP A 38 -17.78 -10.25 -3.35
C ASP A 38 -16.64 -11.27 -3.24
N GLN A 39 -16.71 -12.32 -4.05
CA GLN A 39 -15.73 -13.40 -4.13
C GLN A 39 -14.31 -12.86 -4.40
N ALA A 40 -14.16 -11.78 -5.16
CA ALA A 40 -12.85 -11.16 -5.40
C ALA A 40 -12.21 -10.60 -4.13
N LYS A 41 -13.03 -10.13 -3.17
CA LYS A 41 -12.55 -9.61 -1.88
C LYS A 41 -12.13 -10.72 -0.93
N ILE A 42 -12.83 -11.84 -0.99
CA ILE A 42 -12.44 -13.04 -0.24
C ILE A 42 -11.10 -13.57 -0.75
N GLU A 43 -10.92 -13.68 -2.06
CA GLU A 43 -9.65 -14.12 -2.66
C GLU A 43 -8.49 -13.19 -2.31
N GLU A 44 -8.70 -11.87 -2.36
CA GLU A 44 -7.72 -10.87 -1.93
C GLU A 44 -7.30 -11.10 -0.47
N PHE A 45 -8.27 -11.34 0.41
CA PHE A 45 -8.02 -11.59 1.83
C PHE A 45 -7.28 -12.92 2.07
N GLU A 46 -7.74 -14.02 1.49
CA GLU A 46 -7.10 -15.34 1.62
C GLU A 46 -5.66 -15.31 1.08
N LYS A 47 -5.43 -14.58 -0.02
CA LYS A 47 -4.08 -14.35 -0.54
C LYS A 47 -3.20 -13.57 0.44
N LEU A 48 -3.74 -12.56 1.13
CA LEU A 48 -2.98 -11.81 2.14
C LEU A 48 -2.66 -12.65 3.38
N MET A 49 -3.62 -13.44 3.85
CA MET A 49 -3.45 -14.31 5.02
C MET A 49 -2.47 -15.47 4.80
N SER A 50 -2.35 -15.93 3.55
CA SER A 50 -1.39 -16.98 3.17
C SER A 50 0.03 -16.46 2.93
N ARG A 51 0.26 -15.14 2.98
CA ARG A 51 1.62 -14.57 2.87
C ARG A 51 2.39 -14.92 4.14
N GLU A 52 3.49 -15.65 3.98
CA GLU A 52 4.44 -15.82 5.07
C GLU A 52 5.08 -14.47 5.40
N PRO A 53 5.22 -14.13 6.70
CA PRO A 53 5.88 -12.90 7.09
C PRO A 53 7.35 -12.95 6.64
N GLU A 54 7.75 -11.99 5.83
CA GLU A 54 9.15 -11.80 5.50
C GLU A 54 9.87 -11.26 6.74
N THR A 55 10.58 -12.16 7.41
CA THR A 55 11.34 -11.87 8.62
C THR A 55 12.80 -11.54 8.33
N GLU A 56 13.27 -11.87 7.12
CA GLU A 56 14.64 -11.59 6.71
C GLU A 56 14.83 -10.10 6.41
N ARG A 57 15.86 -9.52 7.03
CA ARG A 57 16.23 -8.15 6.78
C ARG A 57 17.01 -8.06 5.47
N VAL A 58 16.39 -7.46 4.46
CA VAL A 58 17.10 -7.09 3.22
C VAL A 58 17.88 -5.80 3.45
N GLU A 59 19.18 -5.83 3.17
CA GLU A 59 20.02 -4.65 3.29
C GLU A 59 19.76 -3.66 2.14
N ARG A 60 19.99 -2.39 2.44
CA ARG A 60 19.92 -1.34 1.43
C ARG A 60 21.07 -1.54 0.41
N PRO A 61 20.80 -1.50 -0.90
CA PRO A 61 21.85 -1.56 -1.91
C PRO A 61 22.87 -0.42 -1.78
N PRO A 62 24.13 -0.63 -2.18
CA PRO A 62 25.17 0.40 -2.16
C PRO A 62 24.85 1.58 -3.08
N ALA A 63 25.43 2.75 -2.80
CA ALA A 63 25.15 3.98 -3.52
C ALA A 63 25.42 3.89 -5.04
N ASP A 64 26.43 3.10 -5.44
CA ASP A 64 26.83 2.92 -6.84
C ASP A 64 25.78 2.17 -7.69
N ASP A 65 24.86 1.44 -7.04
CA ASP A 65 23.76 0.75 -7.73
C ASP A 65 22.63 1.70 -8.15
N TRP A 66 22.65 2.96 -7.67
CA TRP A 66 21.63 3.93 -8.04
C TRP A 66 21.72 4.31 -9.51
N LYS A 67 20.57 4.27 -10.19
CA LYS A 67 20.43 4.71 -11.57
C LYS A 67 19.21 5.61 -11.69
N LYS A 68 19.40 6.77 -12.33
CA LYS A 68 18.31 7.67 -12.65
C LYS A 68 17.34 6.98 -13.62
N SER A 69 16.06 7.07 -13.33
CA SER A 69 15.00 6.60 -14.23
C SER A 69 14.61 7.72 -15.19
N GLU A 70 14.75 7.47 -16.49
CA GLU A 70 14.44 8.43 -17.57
C GLU A 70 12.95 8.51 -17.89
N SER A 71 12.16 7.50 -17.50
CA SER A 71 10.72 7.46 -17.73
C SER A 71 9.97 6.87 -16.54
N SER A 72 8.73 7.33 -16.38
CA SER A 72 7.82 6.76 -15.38
C SER A 72 7.44 5.34 -15.76
N ARG A 73 7.39 4.46 -14.76
CA ARG A 73 6.70 3.18 -14.89
C ARG A 73 5.20 3.40 -15.10
N GLU A 74 4.54 2.35 -15.58
CA GLU A 74 3.08 2.26 -15.58
C GLU A 74 2.61 1.72 -14.25
N TYR A 75 1.81 2.52 -13.56
CA TYR A 75 1.13 2.15 -12.32
C TYR A 75 -0.27 1.63 -12.65
N ARG A 76 -1.05 1.36 -11.61
CA ARG A 76 -2.43 0.88 -11.76
C ARG A 76 -3.23 1.87 -12.63
N ASN A 77 -4.19 1.33 -13.38
CA ASN A 77 -5.02 2.09 -14.33
C ASN A 77 -4.24 2.83 -15.44
N ASN A 78 -3.05 2.32 -15.81
CA ASN A 78 -2.14 2.94 -16.79
C ASN A 78 -1.68 4.36 -16.39
N ASN A 79 -1.68 4.65 -15.09
CA ASN A 79 -1.22 5.93 -14.57
C ASN A 79 0.31 6.06 -14.72
N LYS A 80 0.79 7.27 -15.00
CA LYS A 80 2.20 7.63 -15.09
C LYS A 80 2.47 8.91 -14.30
N LEU A 81 3.64 8.98 -13.69
CA LEU A 81 4.14 10.22 -13.09
C LEU A 81 4.41 11.26 -14.17
N ARG A 82 4.12 12.52 -13.85
CA ARG A 82 4.59 13.66 -14.63
C ARG A 82 6.11 13.79 -14.47
N GLU A 83 6.78 14.42 -15.43
CA GLU A 83 8.24 14.54 -15.45
C GLU A 83 8.81 15.15 -14.15
N TYR A 84 8.20 16.22 -13.64
CA TYR A 84 8.64 16.83 -12.38
C TYR A 84 8.44 15.91 -11.15
N GLN A 85 7.43 15.05 -11.18
CA GLN A 85 7.19 14.07 -10.10
C GLN A 85 8.22 12.95 -10.16
N LEU A 86 8.55 12.50 -11.37
CA LEU A 86 9.62 11.53 -11.59
C LEU A 86 10.97 12.08 -11.13
N GLU A 87 11.26 13.35 -11.40
CA GLU A 87 12.48 14.00 -10.90
C GLU A 87 12.52 14.02 -9.36
N GLY A 88 11.39 14.35 -8.72
CA GLY A 88 11.24 14.28 -7.26
C GLY A 88 11.52 12.88 -6.71
N VAL A 89 10.95 11.84 -7.33
CA VAL A 89 11.19 10.43 -6.94
C VAL A 89 12.66 10.03 -7.16
N ASN A 90 13.25 10.38 -8.30
CA ASN A 90 14.66 10.14 -8.58
C ASN A 90 15.57 10.78 -7.52
N TRP A 91 15.26 12.01 -7.10
CA TRP A 91 15.97 12.71 -6.04
C TRP A 91 15.81 12.01 -4.67
N LEU A 92 14.61 11.56 -4.33
CA LEU A 92 14.36 10.79 -3.11
C LEU A 92 15.17 9.48 -3.11
N LEU A 93 15.13 8.72 -4.20
CA LEU A 93 15.88 7.49 -4.37
C LEU A 93 17.39 7.73 -4.27
N PHE A 94 17.91 8.74 -4.97
CA PHE A 94 19.33 9.08 -4.91
C PHE A 94 19.80 9.28 -3.47
N ASN A 95 19.05 10.06 -2.68
CA ASN A 95 19.39 10.29 -1.29
C ASN A 95 19.23 9.05 -0.41
N TRP A 96 18.20 8.23 -0.65
CA TRP A 96 18.02 6.97 0.06
C TRP A 96 19.21 6.03 -0.13
N TYR A 97 19.65 5.83 -1.38
CA TYR A 97 20.85 5.07 -1.73
C TYR A 97 22.11 5.62 -1.05
N ASN A 98 22.21 6.94 -0.90
CA ASN A 98 23.31 7.62 -0.21
C ASN A 98 23.14 7.73 1.31
N MET A 99 22.17 7.03 1.90
CA MET A 99 21.88 7.07 3.34
C MET A 99 21.61 8.47 3.90
N ARG A 100 21.00 9.34 3.09
CA ARG A 100 20.59 10.69 3.48
C ARG A 100 19.08 10.80 3.59
N ASN A 101 18.63 11.46 4.66
CA ASN A 101 17.23 11.81 4.84
C ASN A 101 16.86 13.02 3.97
N CYS A 102 15.58 13.12 3.59
CA CYS A 102 15.08 14.14 2.68
C CYS A 102 13.97 14.96 3.30
N ILE A 103 13.85 16.21 2.84
CA ILE A 103 12.67 17.05 3.08
C ILE A 103 12.13 17.44 1.71
N LEU A 104 10.94 16.93 1.37
CA LEU A 104 10.25 17.26 0.13
C LEU A 104 9.35 18.49 0.37
N ALA A 105 9.85 19.67 0.00
CA ALA A 105 9.23 20.96 0.31
C ALA A 105 8.63 21.68 -0.92
N ASP A 106 8.21 20.90 -1.93
CA ASP A 106 7.59 21.44 -3.14
C ASP A 106 6.27 22.16 -2.86
N GLU A 107 5.83 22.98 -3.82
CA GLU A 107 4.53 23.67 -3.78
C GLU A 107 3.37 22.70 -3.50
N MET A 108 2.36 23.20 -2.78
CA MET A 108 1.14 22.44 -2.52
C MET A 108 0.47 22.05 -3.84
N GLY A 109 -0.02 20.81 -3.95
CA GLY A 109 -0.67 20.32 -5.17
C GLY A 109 0.26 19.65 -6.20
N LEU A 110 1.59 19.67 -6.02
CA LEU A 110 2.53 18.98 -6.93
C LEU A 110 2.61 17.45 -6.73
N GLY A 111 1.66 16.86 -6.00
CA GLY A 111 1.59 15.40 -5.83
C GLY A 111 2.69 14.81 -4.95
N LYS A 112 3.10 15.51 -3.88
CA LYS A 112 4.07 14.98 -2.89
C LYS A 112 3.65 13.62 -2.30
N THR A 113 2.34 13.39 -2.15
CA THR A 113 1.78 12.11 -1.71
C THR A 113 2.11 11.00 -2.69
N ILE A 114 1.79 11.16 -3.98
CA ILE A 114 2.08 10.12 -4.98
C ILE A 114 3.58 9.91 -5.16
N GLN A 115 4.40 10.98 -5.09
CA GLN A 115 5.86 10.83 -5.09
C GLN A 115 6.37 9.99 -3.91
N SER A 116 5.81 10.20 -2.71
CA SER A 116 6.17 9.43 -1.51
C SER A 116 5.75 7.96 -1.62
N ILE A 117 4.53 7.71 -2.13
CA ILE A 117 4.03 6.35 -2.37
C ILE A 117 4.90 5.63 -3.41
N THR A 118 5.20 6.28 -4.53
CA THR A 118 6.08 5.73 -5.55
C THR A 118 7.47 5.44 -5.01
N PHE A 119 8.03 6.34 -4.20
CA PHE A 119 9.32 6.12 -3.55
C PHE A 119 9.32 4.86 -2.68
N LEU A 120 8.28 4.64 -1.86
CA LEU A 120 8.13 3.40 -1.08
C LEU A 120 7.97 2.17 -1.99
N TYR A 121 7.24 2.31 -3.09
CA TYR A 121 7.05 1.23 -4.05
C TYR A 121 8.37 0.84 -4.76
N GLU A 122 9.21 1.79 -5.13
CA GLU A 122 10.54 1.50 -5.70
C GLU A 122 11.45 0.79 -4.70
N ILE A 123 11.37 1.12 -3.40
CA ILE A 123 12.07 0.39 -2.34
C ILE A 123 11.51 -1.03 -2.20
N TYR A 124 10.19 -1.18 -2.26
CA TYR A 124 9.52 -2.49 -2.24
C TYR A 124 10.02 -3.38 -3.37
N LEU A 125 10.17 -2.85 -4.59
CA LEU A 125 10.72 -3.59 -5.74
C LEU A 125 12.19 -4.04 -5.57
N LYS A 126 12.91 -3.50 -4.58
CA LYS A 126 14.27 -3.95 -4.20
C LYS A 126 14.26 -5.08 -3.17
N GLY A 127 13.10 -5.62 -2.82
CA GLY A 127 12.94 -6.67 -1.81
C GLY A 127 12.85 -6.15 -0.38
N ILE A 128 12.79 -4.82 -0.18
CA ILE A 128 12.63 -4.23 1.15
C ILE A 128 11.15 -3.95 1.35
N HIS A 129 10.43 -4.90 1.93
CA HIS A 129 8.96 -4.83 2.01
C HIS A 129 8.40 -4.14 3.26
N GLY A 130 9.26 -3.67 4.18
CA GLY A 130 8.86 -2.88 5.35
C GLY A 130 9.08 -3.61 6.68
N PRO A 131 8.40 -3.20 7.77
CA PRO A 131 7.25 -2.28 7.80
C PRO A 131 7.64 -0.82 7.50
N PHE A 132 6.77 -0.12 6.76
CA PHE A 132 6.89 1.32 6.51
C PHE A 132 5.86 2.09 7.35
N LEU A 133 6.30 3.14 8.05
CA LEU A 133 5.42 4.01 8.84
C LEU A 133 5.25 5.36 8.12
N VAL A 134 4.01 5.68 7.77
CA VAL A 134 3.62 7.01 7.26
C VAL A 134 2.76 7.68 8.31
N ILE A 135 3.16 8.87 8.75
CA ILE A 135 2.41 9.69 9.69
C ILE A 135 1.81 10.86 8.89
N ALA A 136 0.49 11.00 8.95
CA ALA A 136 -0.22 12.06 8.23
C ALA A 136 -1.36 12.63 9.10
N PRO A 137 -1.73 13.91 8.93
CA PRO A 137 -2.91 14.48 9.58
C PRO A 137 -4.18 13.70 9.22
N LEU A 138 -5.10 13.55 10.18
CA LEU A 138 -6.35 12.79 10.00
C LEU A 138 -7.14 13.23 8.76
N SER A 139 -7.20 14.53 8.51
CA SER A 139 -7.90 15.11 7.35
C SER A 139 -7.34 14.68 6.00
N THR A 140 -6.09 14.20 5.95
CA THR A 140 -5.42 13.79 4.70
C THR A 140 -5.40 12.28 4.50
N ILE A 141 -5.75 11.48 5.52
CA ILE A 141 -5.78 10.02 5.42
C ILE A 141 -6.64 9.51 4.25
N PRO A 142 -7.86 10.03 4.01
CA PRO A 142 -8.67 9.59 2.87
C PRO A 142 -8.00 9.86 1.51
N ASN A 143 -7.19 10.93 1.41
CA ASN A 143 -6.42 11.21 0.21
C ASN A 143 -5.30 10.18 0.03
N TRP A 144 -4.55 9.86 1.09
CA TRP A 144 -3.54 8.80 1.04
C TRP A 144 -4.13 7.46 0.64
N GLU A 145 -5.25 7.04 1.25
CA GLU A 145 -5.93 5.80 0.90
C GLU A 145 -6.36 5.75 -0.57
N ARG A 146 -6.81 6.87 -1.12
CA ARG A 146 -7.17 6.96 -2.55
C ARG A 146 -5.95 6.80 -3.44
N GLU A 147 -4.86 7.51 -3.17
CA GLU A 147 -3.62 7.45 -3.95
C GLU A 147 -2.96 6.06 -3.88
N PHE A 148 -3.07 5.34 -2.76
CA PHE A 148 -2.62 3.94 -2.67
C PHE A 148 -3.46 2.97 -3.53
N ARG A 149 -4.72 3.33 -3.84
CA ARG A 149 -5.62 2.49 -4.63
C ARG A 149 -5.59 2.82 -6.13
N SER A 150 -5.17 4.03 -6.50
CA SER A 150 -5.15 4.55 -7.88
C SER A 150 -4.02 3.99 -8.72
#